data_AF-A0A6A4GCZ2-F1
#
_entry.id   AF-A0A6A4GCZ2-F1
#
_cell.length_a   1.000
_cell.length_b   1.000
_cell.length_c   1.000
_cell.angle_alpha   90.00
_cell.angle_beta   90.00
_cell.angle_gamma   90.00
#
_symmetry.space_group_name_H-M   'P 1'
#
loop_
_entity.id
_entity.type
_entity.pdbx_description
1 polymer ?
#
loop_
_entity_poly.entity_id
_entity_poly.type
_entity_poly.pdbx_seq_one_letter_code
_entity_poly.pdbx_strand_id
1 'polypeptide(L)'
;ALVLAIPFVAAQSTSNDTEAIEAHFTQANLVPAMLATFNSSAILTISFDSVTNVSPGQPLTQDQVAPTPTLTITLANSSVDLTGNYTLAMVDADVVGSDESNITRHWLENSVTISNGVVSNSSATAITSYAGPAPASGSGPHRYICIEYVKPSSFSPPSDFSQPNIGVV
;
A
#
# COMPACT_ATOMS: atom_id res chain seq x y z
N ALA A 1 -0.66 -19.63 38.58
CA ALA A 1 -1.99 -19.01 38.40
C ALA A 1 -1.83 -17.90 37.38
N LEU A 2 -2.39 -18.08 36.18
CA LEU A 2 -2.34 -17.07 35.11
C LEU A 2 -3.55 -16.15 35.32
N VAL A 3 -3.29 -14.89 35.69
CA VAL A 3 -4.34 -13.89 35.89
C VAL A 3 -4.69 -13.31 34.52
N LEU A 4 -5.92 -13.55 34.06
CA LEU A 4 -6.50 -12.87 32.90
C LEU A 4 -7.15 -11.57 33.41
N ALA A 5 -6.56 -10.43 33.08
CA ALA A 5 -7.21 -9.13 33.28
C ALA A 5 -8.04 -8.82 32.02
N ILE A 6 -9.33 -8.56 32.20
CA ILE A 6 -10.23 -8.08 31.14
C ILE A 6 -9.93 -6.59 30.93
N PRO A 7 -9.54 -6.13 29.73
CA PRO A 7 -9.59 -4.71 29.45
C PRO A 7 -10.99 -4.36 28.97
N PHE A 8 -11.61 -3.42 29.70
CA PHE A 8 -12.70 -2.58 29.23
C PHE A 8 -12.40 -2.10 27.79
N VAL A 9 -13.32 -2.32 26.86
CA VAL A 9 -13.30 -1.59 25.58
C VAL A 9 -13.89 -0.20 25.86
N ALA A 10 -13.03 0.72 26.27
CA ALA A 10 -13.27 2.13 26.00
C ALA A 10 -12.96 2.34 24.51
N ALA A 11 -13.82 3.10 23.81
CA ALA A 11 -13.69 3.42 22.39
C ALA A 11 -12.23 3.75 22.03
N GLN A 12 -11.58 2.87 21.26
CA GLN A 12 -10.17 3.02 20.91
C GLN A 12 -10.04 4.13 19.88
N SER A 13 -9.15 5.07 20.19
CA SER A 13 -8.73 6.13 19.28
C SER A 13 -8.11 5.51 18.02
N THR A 14 -8.24 6.20 16.89
CA THR A 14 -7.72 5.87 15.56
C THR A 14 -6.20 5.69 15.48
N SER A 15 -5.47 5.80 16.60
CA SER A 15 -4.04 5.46 16.69
C SER A 15 -3.80 3.95 16.60
N ASN A 16 -4.70 3.08 17.07
CA ASN A 16 -4.36 1.64 17.11
C ASN A 16 -4.18 0.99 15.72
N ASP A 17 -4.77 1.55 14.67
CA ASP A 17 -4.68 0.99 13.33
C ASP A 17 -3.36 1.34 12.63
N THR A 18 -2.81 2.54 12.86
CA THR A 18 -1.51 2.95 12.29
C THR A 18 -0.36 2.16 12.90
N GLU A 19 -0.37 1.99 14.21
CA GLU A 19 0.62 1.18 14.92
C GLU A 19 0.53 -0.30 14.49
N ALA A 20 -0.68 -0.80 14.23
CA ALA A 20 -0.87 -2.15 13.72
C ALA A 20 -0.28 -2.32 12.31
N ILE A 21 -0.54 -1.40 11.37
CA ILE A 21 0.04 -1.50 10.03
C ILE A 21 1.56 -1.33 10.05
N GLU A 22 2.11 -0.46 10.90
CA GLU A 22 3.55 -0.34 11.10
C GLU A 22 4.17 -1.64 11.63
N ALA A 23 3.49 -2.31 12.56
CA ALA A 23 3.90 -3.61 13.05
C ALA A 23 3.84 -4.68 11.95
N HIS A 24 2.84 -4.67 11.07
CA HIS A 24 2.75 -5.57 9.92
C HIS A 24 3.93 -5.37 8.95
N PHE A 25 4.31 -4.13 8.65
CA PHE A 25 5.47 -3.84 7.79
C PHE A 25 6.77 -4.38 8.40
N THR A 26 6.93 -4.26 9.71
CA THR A 26 8.09 -4.82 10.43
C THR A 26 8.08 -6.35 10.40
N GLN A 27 6.95 -6.97 10.72
CA GLN A 27 6.81 -8.45 10.74
C GLN A 27 7.00 -9.08 9.36
N ALA A 28 6.61 -8.38 8.30
CA ALA A 28 6.80 -8.81 6.92
C ALA A 28 8.23 -8.58 6.39
N ASN A 29 9.16 -8.12 7.23
CA ASN A 29 10.53 -7.73 6.85
C ASN A 29 10.56 -6.65 5.74
N LEU A 30 9.56 -5.78 5.69
CA LEU A 30 9.55 -4.64 4.76
C LEU A 30 10.29 -3.44 5.35
N VAL A 31 10.34 -3.36 6.68
CA VAL A 31 11.14 -2.39 7.43
C VAL A 31 12.14 -3.17 8.30
N PRO A 32 13.45 -2.93 8.20
CA PRO A 32 14.11 -1.88 7.41
C PRO A 32 14.47 -2.30 5.96
N ALA A 33 14.14 -3.52 5.53
CA ALA A 33 14.77 -4.12 4.34
C ALA A 33 14.40 -3.41 3.03
N MET A 34 13.11 -3.06 2.84
CA MET A 34 12.62 -2.32 1.67
C MET A 34 12.53 -0.81 1.97
N LEU A 35 12.01 -0.45 3.15
CA LEU A 35 11.89 0.92 3.62
C LEU A 35 12.73 1.10 4.87
N ALA A 36 13.63 2.08 4.87
CA ALA A 36 14.46 2.37 6.04
C ALA A 36 13.63 2.67 7.30
N THR A 37 12.51 3.37 7.12
CA THR A 37 11.53 3.69 8.15
C THR A 37 10.14 3.72 7.55
N PHE A 38 9.12 3.41 8.35
CA PHE A 38 7.73 3.60 7.97
C PHE A 38 6.99 4.21 9.15
N ASN A 39 6.42 5.40 8.94
CA ASN A 39 5.59 6.08 9.92
C ASN A 39 4.31 6.50 9.20
N SER A 40 3.20 5.85 9.53
CA SER A 40 1.97 6.01 8.79
C SER A 40 1.07 7.06 9.44
N SER A 41 0.50 7.93 8.62
CA SER A 41 -0.50 8.92 9.05
C SER A 41 -1.94 8.54 8.66
N ALA A 42 -2.11 7.47 7.89
CA ALA A 42 -3.40 7.01 7.41
C ALA A 42 -3.36 5.52 7.02
N ILE A 43 -4.53 4.90 6.90
CA ILE A 43 -4.67 3.52 6.44
C ILE A 43 -5.21 3.52 5.01
N LEU A 44 -4.44 2.92 4.10
CA LEU A 44 -4.88 2.56 2.76
C LEU A 44 -5.57 1.20 2.80
N THR A 45 -6.88 1.19 2.48
CA THR A 45 -7.67 -0.02 2.36
C THR A 45 -7.84 -0.37 0.88
N ILE A 46 -7.59 -1.63 0.55
CA ILE A 46 -7.68 -2.17 -0.81
C ILE A 46 -8.92 -3.04 -0.90
N SER A 47 -9.71 -2.88 -1.96
CA SER A 47 -10.84 -3.74 -2.27
C SER A 47 -10.82 -4.16 -3.74
N PHE A 48 -10.98 -5.46 -3.98
CA PHE A 48 -11.18 -6.04 -5.30
C PHE A 48 -12.64 -6.46 -5.48
N ASP A 49 -13.05 -6.74 -6.72
CA ASP A 49 -14.44 -7.11 -7.04
C ASP A 49 -14.97 -8.29 -6.21
N SER A 50 -14.11 -9.27 -5.90
CA SER A 50 -14.47 -10.48 -5.18
C SER A 50 -14.08 -10.47 -3.69
N VAL A 51 -13.27 -9.51 -3.26
CA VAL A 51 -12.77 -9.41 -1.88
C VAL A 51 -12.72 -7.94 -1.46
N THR A 52 -13.61 -7.56 -0.55
CA THR A 52 -13.66 -6.21 0.00
C THR A 52 -12.82 -6.10 1.28
N ASN A 53 -12.27 -4.90 1.52
CA ASN A 53 -11.50 -4.56 2.72
C ASN A 53 -10.41 -5.59 3.04
N VAL A 54 -9.50 -5.81 2.08
CA VAL A 54 -8.39 -6.75 2.21
C VAL A 54 -7.61 -6.43 3.49
N SER A 55 -7.46 -7.43 4.35
CA SER A 55 -6.68 -7.29 5.58
C SER A 55 -5.17 -7.29 5.28
N PRO A 56 -4.35 -6.54 6.03
CA PRO A 56 -2.90 -6.57 5.84
C PRO A 56 -2.33 -7.99 5.93
N GLY A 57 -1.58 -8.41 4.91
CA GLY A 57 -0.99 -9.75 4.84
C GLY A 57 -1.98 -10.89 4.50
N GLN A 58 -3.23 -10.58 4.16
CA GLN A 58 -4.20 -11.59 3.75
C GLN A 58 -3.75 -12.29 2.46
N PRO A 59 -3.69 -13.64 2.42
CA PRO A 59 -3.40 -14.36 1.20
C PRO A 59 -4.59 -14.25 0.23
N LEU A 60 -4.30 -13.92 -1.03
CA LEU A 60 -5.26 -13.83 -2.13
C LEU A 60 -4.76 -14.63 -3.34
N THR A 61 -5.68 -15.15 -4.15
CA THR A 61 -5.34 -15.86 -5.39
C THR A 61 -5.09 -14.87 -6.54
N GLN A 62 -4.34 -15.28 -7.58
CA GLN A 62 -4.13 -14.45 -8.78
C GLN A 62 -5.44 -13.95 -9.38
N ASP A 63 -6.47 -14.80 -9.47
CA ASP A 63 -7.77 -14.42 -10.03
C ASP A 63 -8.47 -13.33 -9.22
N GLN A 64 -8.32 -13.34 -7.89
CA GLN A 64 -8.93 -12.32 -7.01
C GLN A 64 -8.29 -10.95 -7.18
N VAL A 65 -6.99 -10.91 -7.53
CA VAL A 65 -6.19 -9.69 -7.65
C VAL A 65 -5.90 -9.30 -9.10
N ALA A 66 -6.43 -10.04 -10.07
CA ALA A 66 -6.34 -9.69 -11.48
C ALA A 66 -6.97 -8.33 -11.83
N PRO A 67 -8.17 -7.96 -11.33
CA PRO A 67 -8.75 -6.65 -11.61
C PRO A 67 -8.04 -5.53 -10.83
N THR A 68 -8.06 -4.31 -11.39
CA THR A 68 -7.59 -3.12 -10.68
C THR A 68 -8.46 -2.87 -9.43
N PRO A 69 -7.86 -2.73 -8.24
CA PRO A 69 -8.63 -2.54 -7.02
C PRO A 69 -9.20 -1.11 -6.91
N THR A 70 -10.23 -0.98 -6.08
CA THR A 70 -10.62 0.31 -5.48
C THR A 70 -9.79 0.54 -4.22
N LEU A 71 -9.34 1.79 -4.05
CA LEU A 71 -8.52 2.22 -2.93
C LEU A 71 -9.27 3.27 -2.11
N THR A 72 -9.28 3.09 -0.79
CA THR A 72 -9.85 4.07 0.15
C THR A 72 -8.88 4.39 1.28
N ILE A 73 -9.00 5.60 1.83
CA ILE A 73 -8.12 6.14 2.85
C ILE A 73 -8.93 6.43 4.11
N THR A 74 -8.46 5.91 5.23
CA THR A 74 -8.95 6.23 6.57
C THR A 74 -7.87 6.96 7.34
N LEU A 75 -8.15 8.20 7.78
CA LEU A 75 -7.17 9.02 8.49
C LEU A 75 -6.94 8.52 9.92
N ALA A 76 -5.68 8.51 10.36
CA ALA A 76 -5.32 8.14 11.73
C ALA A 76 -5.73 9.20 12.76
N ASN A 77 -5.87 10.46 12.33
CA ASN A 77 -6.40 11.54 13.14
C ASN A 77 -6.80 12.73 12.24
N SER A 78 -7.52 13.70 12.82
CA SER A 78 -8.00 14.89 12.11
C SER A 78 -6.93 15.93 11.76
N SER A 79 -5.65 15.70 12.12
CA SER A 79 -4.55 16.61 11.81
C SER A 79 -3.92 16.34 10.44
N VAL A 80 -4.31 15.23 9.79
CA VAL A 80 -3.89 14.88 8.44
C VAL A 80 -4.87 15.50 7.46
N ASP A 81 -4.38 16.37 6.59
CA ASP A 81 -5.17 16.91 5.50
C ASP A 81 -4.97 16.07 4.25
N LEU A 82 -6.06 15.67 3.60
CA LEU A 82 -6.02 14.93 2.34
C LEU A 82 -5.94 15.84 1.11
N THR A 83 -5.75 17.15 1.30
CA THR A 83 -5.56 18.08 0.19
C THR A 83 -4.22 17.87 -0.52
N GLY A 84 -4.28 17.67 -1.83
CA GLY A 84 -3.09 17.63 -2.68
C GLY A 84 -3.07 16.48 -3.67
N ASN A 85 -1.87 16.27 -4.20
CA ASN A 85 -1.55 15.19 -5.11
C ASN A 85 -0.71 14.14 -4.39
N TYR A 86 -0.90 12.89 -4.79
CA TYR A 86 -0.18 11.76 -4.23
C TYR A 86 0.51 10.96 -5.33
N THR A 87 1.50 10.20 -4.93
CA THR A 87 2.12 9.16 -5.74
C THR A 87 1.69 7.82 -5.19
N LEU A 88 0.97 7.05 -5.99
CA LEU A 88 0.55 5.69 -5.70
C LEU A 88 1.58 4.72 -6.26
N ALA A 89 2.01 3.75 -5.46
CA ALA A 89 2.89 2.69 -5.90
C ALA A 89 2.43 1.33 -5.37
N MET A 90 2.47 0.32 -6.23
CA MET A 90 2.38 -1.09 -5.84
C MET A 90 3.63 -1.82 -6.31
N VAL A 91 4.26 -2.55 -5.40
CA VAL A 91 5.50 -3.29 -5.65
C VAL A 91 5.40 -4.72 -5.12
N ASP A 92 6.14 -5.62 -5.77
CA ASP A 92 6.38 -7.00 -5.33
C ASP A 92 7.76 -7.06 -4.68
N ALA A 93 7.79 -7.38 -3.39
CA ALA A 93 9.03 -7.61 -2.62
C ALA A 93 9.38 -9.11 -2.54
N ASP A 94 8.76 -9.96 -3.36
CA ASP A 94 8.99 -11.40 -3.41
C ASP A 94 8.65 -12.09 -2.06
N VAL A 95 9.00 -13.37 -1.94
CA VAL A 95 8.84 -14.16 -0.72
C VAL A 95 9.62 -13.55 0.46
N VAL A 96 9.15 -13.80 1.67
CA VAL A 96 9.82 -13.31 2.90
C VAL A 96 11.27 -13.78 2.94
N GLY A 97 12.20 -12.83 3.07
CA GLY A 97 13.64 -13.10 3.14
C GLY A 97 14.38 -13.06 1.81
N SER A 98 13.69 -12.78 0.69
CA SER A 98 14.33 -12.42 -0.58
C SER A 98 15.08 -11.09 -0.46
N ASP A 99 16.01 -10.83 -1.39
CA ASP A 99 16.74 -9.56 -1.46
C ASP A 99 15.83 -8.41 -1.92
N GLU A 100 15.47 -7.51 -1.02
CA GLU A 100 14.63 -6.35 -1.31
C GLU A 100 15.34 -5.20 -2.07
N SER A 101 16.59 -5.39 -2.52
CA SER A 101 17.24 -4.43 -3.44
C SER A 101 16.68 -4.46 -4.86
N ASN A 102 15.99 -5.55 -5.24
CA ASN A 102 15.30 -5.69 -6.50
C ASN A 102 13.81 -5.96 -6.25
N ILE A 103 12.98 -4.94 -6.47
CA ILE A 103 11.52 -5.03 -6.35
C ILE A 103 10.90 -4.87 -7.74
N THR A 104 9.81 -5.59 -8.00
CA THR A 104 9.07 -5.45 -9.27
C THR A 104 7.92 -4.47 -9.09
N ARG A 105 7.81 -3.47 -9.95
CA ARG A 105 6.75 -2.45 -9.89
C ARG A 105 5.52 -2.90 -10.67
N HIS A 106 4.40 -3.07 -9.97
CA HIS A 106 3.12 -3.48 -10.52
C HIS A 106 2.17 -2.31 -10.80
N TRP A 107 2.35 -1.18 -10.12
CA TRP A 107 1.52 0.00 -10.30
C TRP A 107 2.33 1.24 -9.90
N LEU A 108 2.31 2.28 -10.72
CA LEU A 108 2.88 3.58 -10.37
C LEU A 108 2.13 4.71 -11.06
N GLU A 109 1.52 5.57 -10.26
CA GLU A 109 0.76 6.70 -10.75
C GLU A 109 1.14 7.95 -9.98
N ASN A 110 1.42 9.02 -10.72
CA ASN A 110 1.74 10.31 -10.14
C ASN A 110 0.57 11.27 -10.26
N SER A 111 0.30 12.01 -9.20
CA SER A 111 -0.80 12.98 -9.13
C SER A 111 -2.18 12.32 -9.08
N VAL A 112 -2.28 11.22 -8.32
CA VAL A 112 -3.59 10.74 -7.86
C VAL A 112 -4.14 11.72 -6.83
N THR A 113 -5.47 11.77 -6.71
CA THR A 113 -6.17 12.66 -5.79
C THR A 113 -7.07 11.85 -4.88
N ILE A 114 -7.38 12.39 -3.70
CA ILE A 114 -8.26 11.72 -2.74
C ILE A 114 -9.49 12.61 -2.52
N SER A 115 -10.68 12.06 -2.73
CA SER A 115 -11.96 12.75 -2.53
C SER A 115 -12.93 11.85 -1.78
N ASN A 116 -13.51 12.36 -0.69
CA ASN A 116 -14.37 11.59 0.21
C ASN A 116 -13.76 10.25 0.66
N GLY A 117 -12.43 10.24 0.89
CA GLY A 117 -11.69 9.05 1.28
C GLY A 117 -11.48 8.03 0.16
N VAL A 118 -11.83 8.34 -1.08
CA VAL A 118 -11.62 7.46 -2.25
C VAL A 118 -10.48 8.02 -3.11
N VAL A 119 -9.56 7.16 -3.50
CA VAL A 119 -8.44 7.52 -4.38
C VAL A 119 -8.93 7.53 -5.82
N SER A 120 -8.59 8.59 -6.56
CA SER A 120 -8.89 8.74 -7.98
C SER A 120 -7.63 9.00 -8.77
N ASN A 121 -7.46 8.21 -9.83
CA ASN A 121 -6.40 8.35 -10.82
C ASN A 121 -6.84 9.07 -12.11
N SER A 122 -8.04 9.62 -12.14
CA SER A 122 -8.60 10.27 -13.34
C SER A 122 -7.75 11.41 -13.89
N SER A 123 -7.00 12.10 -13.04
CA SER A 123 -6.05 13.17 -13.41
C SER A 123 -4.57 12.75 -13.31
N ALA A 124 -4.31 11.48 -12.99
CA ALA A 124 -2.96 11.00 -12.73
C ALA A 124 -2.20 10.71 -14.02
N THR A 125 -0.87 10.80 -13.95
CA THR A 125 0.02 10.24 -14.96
C THR A 125 0.26 8.77 -14.62
N ALA A 126 -0.32 7.87 -15.40
CA ALA A 126 -0.13 6.43 -15.26
C ALA A 126 1.23 6.01 -15.83
N ILE A 127 2.27 6.08 -15.00
CA ILE A 127 3.64 5.70 -15.38
C ILE A 127 3.68 4.21 -15.63
N THR A 128 3.18 3.41 -14.69
CA THR A 128 2.93 1.98 -14.88
C THR A 128 1.50 1.71 -14.47
N SER A 129 0.62 1.41 -15.43
CA SER A 129 -0.75 1.01 -15.13
C SER A 129 -0.78 -0.27 -14.29
N TYR A 130 -1.80 -0.43 -13.47
CA TYR A 130 -1.98 -1.63 -12.64
C TYR A 130 -1.83 -2.91 -13.46
N ALA A 131 -0.92 -3.77 -13.01
CA ALA A 131 -0.79 -5.14 -13.45
C ALA A 131 -0.93 -6.05 -12.23
N GLY A 132 -1.91 -6.95 -12.25
CA GLY A 132 -2.15 -7.86 -11.13
C GLY A 132 -0.93 -8.74 -10.80
N PRO A 133 -0.78 -9.15 -9.54
CA PRO A 133 0.17 -10.17 -9.13
C PRO A 133 0.24 -11.39 -10.05
N ALA A 134 1.45 -11.78 -10.44
CA ALA A 134 1.70 -12.93 -11.30
C ALA A 134 2.95 -13.72 -10.88
N PRO A 135 3.07 -14.15 -9.61
CA PRO A 135 4.25 -14.86 -9.14
C PRO A 135 4.46 -16.17 -9.91
N ALA A 136 5.72 -16.56 -10.10
CA ALA A 136 6.07 -17.79 -10.81
C ALA A 136 5.54 -19.03 -10.06
N SER A 137 5.05 -20.02 -10.82
CA SER A 137 4.56 -21.26 -10.20
C SER A 137 5.67 -21.93 -9.37
N GLY A 138 5.38 -22.15 -8.09
CA GLY A 138 6.33 -22.76 -7.15
C GLY A 138 7.34 -21.81 -6.49
N SER A 139 7.33 -20.50 -6.77
CA SER A 139 8.20 -19.55 -6.06
C SER A 139 7.78 -19.36 -4.59
N GLY A 140 6.51 -19.56 -4.30
CA GLY A 140 5.92 -19.34 -2.98
C GLY A 140 5.02 -18.10 -2.95
N PRO A 141 4.47 -17.72 -1.78
CA PRO A 141 3.67 -16.51 -1.65
C PRO A 141 4.53 -15.26 -1.62
N HIS A 142 4.35 -14.39 -2.62
CA HIS A 142 5.02 -13.10 -2.70
C HIS A 142 4.33 -12.03 -1.83
N ARG A 143 5.10 -11.01 -1.42
CA ARG A 143 4.60 -9.85 -0.67
C ARG A 143 4.33 -8.70 -1.63
N TYR A 144 3.07 -8.35 -1.82
CA TYR A 144 2.67 -7.17 -2.59
C TYR A 144 2.32 -6.01 -1.66
N ILE A 145 2.97 -4.87 -1.87
CA ILE A 145 2.85 -3.69 -1.01
C ILE A 145 2.29 -2.55 -1.82
N CYS A 146 1.18 -1.98 -1.37
CA CYS A 146 0.61 -0.76 -1.94
C CYS A 146 0.85 0.40 -0.97
N ILE A 147 1.42 1.50 -1.46
CA ILE A 147 1.80 2.67 -0.65
C ILE A 147 1.39 3.94 -1.40
N GLU A 148 0.87 4.90 -0.65
CA GLU A 148 0.65 6.26 -1.14
C GLU A 148 1.59 7.24 -0.44
N TYR A 149 2.24 8.08 -1.24
CA TYR A 149 3.11 9.16 -0.76
C TYR A 149 2.46 10.50 -1.08
N VAL A 150 2.43 11.41 -0.11
CA VAL A 150 2.17 12.82 -0.40
C VAL A 150 3.21 13.30 -1.41
N LYS A 151 2.78 14.00 -2.46
CA LYS A 151 3.67 14.60 -3.45
C LYS A 151 3.85 16.09 -3.13
N PRO A 152 5.00 16.51 -2.55
CA PRO A 152 5.30 17.93 -2.38
C PRO A 152 5.29 18.68 -3.72
N SER A 153 4.95 19.96 -3.71
CA SER A 153 4.98 20.80 -4.93
C SER A 153 6.36 20.90 -5.56
N SER A 154 7.43 20.70 -4.79
CA SER A 154 8.82 20.67 -5.25
C SER A 154 9.26 19.32 -5.83
N PHE A 155 8.45 18.26 -5.69
CA PHE A 155 8.82 16.95 -6.19
C PHE A 155 8.63 16.86 -7.70
N SER A 156 9.71 16.52 -8.39
CA SER A 156 9.70 16.13 -9.79
C SER A 156 10.11 14.66 -9.88
N PRO A 157 9.34 13.79 -10.56
CA PRO A 157 9.75 12.42 -10.75
C PRO A 157 11.03 12.35 -11.60
N PRO A 158 11.87 11.32 -11.41
CA PRO A 158 13.01 11.06 -12.30
C PRO A 158 12.57 10.99 -13.76
N SER A 159 13.46 11.33 -14.70
CA SER A 159 13.17 11.33 -16.15
C SER A 159 12.54 10.01 -16.61
N ASP A 160 13.08 8.91 -16.10
CA ASP A 160 12.72 7.55 -16.48
C ASP A 160 11.38 7.12 -15.88
N PHE A 161 10.78 7.94 -15.01
CA PHE A 161 9.47 7.74 -14.40
C PHE A 161 8.59 9.00 -14.52
N SER A 162 8.82 9.80 -15.57
CA SER A 162 8.07 11.04 -15.83
C SER A 162 7.02 10.91 -16.93
N GLN A 163 7.04 9.81 -17.70
CA GLN A 163 6.17 9.57 -18.84
C GLN A 163 5.24 8.37 -18.61
N PRO A 164 4.06 8.34 -19.26
CA PRO A 164 3.13 7.22 -19.13
C PRO A 164 3.60 5.96 -19.89
N ASN A 165 2.96 4.83 -19.58
CA ASN A 165 3.08 3.55 -20.32
C ASN A 165 4.44 2.86 -20.24
N ILE A 166 5.10 2.97 -19.09
CA ILE A 166 6.29 2.19 -18.74
C ILE A 166 5.84 0.84 -18.18
N GLY A 167 6.36 -0.24 -18.76
CA GLY A 167 6.01 -1.61 -18.35
C GLY A 167 6.41 -1.95 -16.92
N VAL A 168 5.87 -3.07 -16.44
CA VAL A 168 6.25 -3.72 -15.18
C VAL A 168 7.72 -4.13 -15.27
N VAL A 169 8.54 -3.59 -14.37
CA VAL A 169 9.97 -3.92 -14.19
C VAL A 169 10.35 -3.76 -12.73
#